data_AF-A0A254TF24-F1
#
_entry.id   AF-A0A254TF24-F1
#
_cell.length_a   1.000
_cell.length_b   1.000
_cell.length_c   1.000
_cell.angle_alpha   90.00
_cell.angle_beta   90.00
_cell.angle_gamma   90.00
#
_symmetry.space_group_name_H-M   'P 1'
#
loop_
_entity.id
_entity.type
_entity.pdbx_description
1 polymer ?
#
loop_
_entity_poly.entity_id
_entity_poly.type
_entity_poly.pdbx_seq_one_letter_code
_entity_poly.pdbx_strand_id
1 'polypeptide(L)'
;MMSGRSSIALTVQRDGARVPVSVPLTYACAFGIELGNSENVVAYSDGHRVLVTRGMLNAVRSDDELAYVLAKEMAHNALSHATKQRTSATIGGIIDNLTRIRPDMGSMSGMAGLRPMPQDLDAMADKLSLYMLARAGYNIDQVVPFWQRMAMEYPSSVLNGYTALHPSINYRVAAMEKAIKDIRSKQARKRPLLP
;
A
#
# COMPACT_ATOMS: atom_id res chain seq x y z
N MET A 1 -22.44 -9.09 -4.37
CA MET A 1 -21.48 -9.60 -5.38
C MET A 1 -22.11 -9.46 -6.76
N MET A 2 -21.44 -8.79 -7.71
CA MET A 2 -21.95 -8.60 -9.09
C MET A 2 -21.68 -9.84 -9.95
N SER A 3 -22.36 -10.95 -9.66
CA SER A 3 -22.25 -12.19 -10.44
C SER A 3 -22.73 -11.96 -11.88
N GLY A 4 -21.94 -12.42 -12.88
CA GLY A 4 -22.34 -12.45 -14.29
C GLY A 4 -21.99 -11.24 -15.16
N ARG A 5 -21.33 -10.20 -14.61
CA ARG A 5 -20.82 -9.06 -15.40
C ARG A 5 -19.31 -9.11 -15.54
N SER A 6 -18.79 -8.88 -16.74
CA SER A 6 -17.35 -8.84 -17.02
C SER A 6 -16.74 -7.43 -16.88
N SER A 7 -17.57 -6.38 -16.83
CA SER A 7 -17.15 -5.00 -16.63
C SER A 7 -18.27 -4.14 -16.02
N ILE A 8 -17.88 -2.99 -15.47
CA ILE A 8 -18.77 -1.91 -15.04
C ILE A 8 -18.40 -0.62 -15.77
N ALA A 9 -19.41 0.05 -16.34
CA ALA A 9 -19.24 1.39 -16.88
C ALA A 9 -19.36 2.41 -15.75
N LEU A 10 -18.32 3.20 -15.56
CA LEU A 10 -18.26 4.32 -14.62
C LEU A 10 -18.12 5.63 -15.41
N THR A 11 -18.50 6.73 -14.80
CA THR A 11 -18.16 8.07 -15.29
C THR A 11 -17.47 8.80 -14.17
N VAL A 12 -16.20 9.15 -14.37
CA VAL A 12 -15.43 9.92 -13.41
C VAL A 12 -15.40 11.38 -13.83
N GLN A 13 -15.44 12.31 -12.87
CA GLN A 13 -15.22 13.71 -13.14
C GLN A 13 -13.74 14.03 -12.91
N ARG A 14 -13.05 14.56 -13.92
CA ARG A 14 -11.64 14.95 -13.87
C ARG A 14 -11.48 16.28 -14.57
N ASP A 15 -10.92 17.27 -13.87
CA ASP A 15 -10.72 18.64 -14.39
C ASP A 15 -11.98 19.26 -14.99
N GLY A 16 -13.13 19.02 -14.33
CA GLY A 16 -14.45 19.48 -14.79
C GLY A 16 -15.07 18.66 -15.92
N ALA A 17 -14.32 17.76 -16.58
CA ALA A 17 -14.82 16.90 -17.64
C ALA A 17 -15.35 15.56 -17.10
N ARG A 18 -16.41 15.03 -17.73
CA ARG A 18 -16.93 13.68 -17.44
C ARG A 18 -16.25 12.68 -18.37
N VAL A 19 -15.46 11.79 -17.79
CA VAL A 19 -14.70 10.75 -18.50
C VAL A 19 -15.38 9.41 -18.28
N PRO A 20 -15.97 8.78 -19.32
CA PRO A 20 -16.47 7.41 -19.21
C PRO A 20 -15.29 6.43 -19.10
N VAL A 21 -15.39 5.47 -18.19
CA VAL A 21 -14.38 4.44 -17.95
C VAL A 21 -15.06 3.08 -17.88
N SER A 22 -14.56 2.10 -18.63
CA SER A 22 -14.99 0.70 -18.50
C SER A 22 -14.00 -0.03 -17.60
N VAL A 23 -14.45 -0.47 -16.43
CA VAL A 23 -13.62 -1.18 -15.46
C VAL A 23 -13.93 -2.68 -15.53
N PRO A 24 -12.98 -3.55 -15.93
CA PRO A 24 -13.20 -4.98 -15.94
C PRO A 24 -13.40 -5.51 -14.52
N LEU A 25 -14.38 -6.38 -14.33
CA LEU A 25 -14.64 -7.03 -13.05
C LEU A 25 -13.78 -8.28 -12.96
N THR A 26 -12.85 -8.29 -12.01
CA THR A 26 -12.03 -9.45 -11.67
C THR A 26 -12.40 -9.91 -10.27
N TYR A 27 -12.52 -11.24 -10.07
CA TYR A 27 -12.64 -11.77 -8.72
C TYR A 27 -11.34 -11.50 -7.96
N ALA A 28 -11.43 -10.65 -6.96
CA ALA A 28 -10.28 -10.17 -6.19
C ALA A 28 -10.67 -10.05 -4.71
N CYS A 29 -9.66 -9.87 -3.85
CA CYS A 29 -9.90 -9.48 -2.47
C CYS A 29 -10.69 -8.17 -2.44
N ALA A 30 -11.79 -8.13 -1.69
CA ALA A 30 -12.67 -6.97 -1.60
C ALA A 30 -12.09 -5.90 -0.64
N PHE A 31 -10.86 -5.46 -0.88
CA PHE A 31 -10.24 -4.41 -0.08
C PHE A 31 -10.79 -3.04 -0.46
N GLY A 32 -11.29 -2.27 0.51
CA GLY A 32 -11.64 -0.87 0.32
C GLY A 32 -10.39 0.00 0.19
N ILE A 33 -10.36 0.96 -0.73
CA ILE A 33 -9.26 1.93 -0.86
C ILE A 33 -9.79 3.28 -0.39
N GLU A 34 -9.20 3.82 0.67
CA GLU A 34 -9.65 5.01 1.37
C GLU A 34 -8.62 6.15 1.29
N LEU A 35 -9.10 7.38 1.27
CA LEU A 35 -8.28 8.59 1.37
C LEU A 35 -8.33 9.14 2.80
N GLY A 36 -7.17 9.27 3.44
CA GLY A 36 -7.04 9.86 4.77
C GLY A 36 -6.70 11.34 4.72
N ASN A 37 -7.45 12.15 5.45
CA ASN A 37 -7.25 13.59 5.57
C ASN A 37 -6.20 13.94 6.63
N SER A 38 -4.94 13.60 6.37
CA SER A 38 -3.79 13.91 7.24
C SER A 38 -2.58 14.28 6.41
N GLU A 39 -1.75 15.19 6.93
CA GLU A 39 -0.46 15.58 6.33
C GLU A 39 0.67 14.59 6.65
N ASN A 40 0.46 13.66 7.59
CA ASN A 40 1.47 12.65 7.88
C ASN A 40 1.70 11.76 6.66
N VAL A 41 2.96 11.46 6.36
CA VAL A 41 3.33 10.57 5.26
C VAL A 41 3.23 9.13 5.73
N VAL A 42 2.05 8.54 5.55
CA VAL A 42 1.73 7.18 6.02
C VAL A 42 0.61 6.52 5.21
N ALA A 43 0.60 5.19 5.18
CA ALA A 43 -0.49 4.37 4.70
C ALA A 43 -0.79 3.28 5.73
N TYR A 44 -2.03 2.75 5.71
CA TYR A 44 -2.47 1.75 6.66
C TYR A 44 -3.25 0.63 5.97
N SER A 45 -3.21 -0.56 6.59
CA SER A 45 -4.01 -1.71 6.18
C SER A 45 -4.58 -2.42 7.41
N ASP A 46 -5.91 -2.59 7.52
CA ASP A 46 -6.58 -3.19 8.69
C ASP A 46 -6.99 -4.67 8.50
N GLY A 47 -6.79 -5.21 7.30
CA GLY A 47 -7.22 -6.54 6.85
C GLY A 47 -8.28 -6.49 5.75
N HIS A 48 -9.00 -5.37 5.62
CA HIS A 48 -10.12 -5.22 4.67
C HIS A 48 -10.15 -3.84 4.00
N ARG A 49 -9.38 -2.86 4.49
CA ARG A 49 -9.20 -1.55 3.89
C ARG A 49 -7.72 -1.25 3.75
N VAL A 50 -7.40 -0.41 2.78
CA VAL A 50 -6.13 0.28 2.61
C VAL A 50 -6.43 1.76 2.66
N LEU A 51 -5.76 2.50 3.54
CA LEU A 51 -5.84 3.95 3.58
C LEU A 51 -4.52 4.56 3.13
N VAL A 52 -4.59 5.54 2.23
CA VAL A 52 -3.46 6.40 1.88
C VAL A 52 -3.79 7.82 2.33
N THR A 53 -2.85 8.47 3.02
CA THR A 53 -3.04 9.85 3.49
C THR A 53 -2.74 10.89 2.41
N ARG A 54 -3.29 12.10 2.55
CA ARG A 54 -2.91 13.26 1.71
C ARG A 54 -1.40 13.52 1.78
N GLY A 55 -0.79 13.41 2.96
CA GLY A 55 0.66 13.53 3.12
C GLY A 55 1.43 12.54 2.24
N MET A 56 1.02 11.27 2.23
CA MET A 56 1.62 10.26 1.34
C MET A 56 1.41 10.60 -0.14
N LEU A 57 0.21 11.06 -0.54
CA LEU A 57 -0.05 11.50 -1.92
C LEU A 57 0.84 12.68 -2.35
N ASN A 58 1.17 13.58 -1.42
CA ASN A 58 2.09 14.69 -1.70
C ASN A 58 3.56 14.24 -1.77
N ALA A 59 3.92 13.09 -1.17
CA ALA A 59 5.28 12.58 -1.12
C ALA A 59 5.66 11.69 -2.33
N VAL A 60 4.67 11.02 -2.93
CA VAL A 60 4.85 10.24 -4.16
C VAL A 60 4.96 11.16 -5.39
N ARG A 61 5.78 10.77 -6.36
CA ARG A 61 6.16 11.58 -7.54
C ARG A 61 5.58 11.06 -8.84
N SER A 62 4.93 9.89 -8.82
CA SER A 62 4.34 9.26 -9.99
C SER A 62 3.27 8.24 -9.59
N ASP A 63 2.47 7.82 -10.57
CA ASP A 63 1.50 6.74 -10.41
C ASP A 63 2.18 5.41 -10.05
N ASP A 64 3.40 5.16 -10.55
CA ASP A 64 4.21 4.00 -10.17
C ASP A 64 4.48 3.99 -8.66
N GLU A 65 4.93 5.12 -8.11
CA GLU A 65 5.24 5.24 -6.69
C GLU A 65 3.99 5.10 -5.80
N LEU A 66 2.86 5.67 -6.24
CA LEU A 66 1.58 5.45 -5.55
C LEU A 66 1.18 3.98 -5.59
N ALA A 67 1.36 3.31 -6.73
CA ALA A 67 1.08 1.88 -6.87
C ALA A 67 1.97 1.04 -5.94
N TYR A 68 3.22 1.45 -5.68
CA TYR A 68 4.10 0.75 -4.73
C TYR A 68 3.53 0.75 -3.32
N VAL A 69 3.05 1.90 -2.85
CA VAL A 69 2.41 2.04 -1.53
C VAL A 69 1.13 1.20 -1.47
N LEU A 70 0.26 1.32 -2.46
CA LEU A 70 -1.01 0.58 -2.49
C LEU A 70 -0.79 -0.93 -2.55
N ALA A 71 0.09 -1.42 -3.43
CA ALA A 71 0.40 -2.83 -3.55
C ALA A 71 0.99 -3.41 -2.25
N LYS A 72 1.79 -2.62 -1.54
CA LYS A 72 2.38 -3.00 -0.26
C LYS A 72 1.31 -3.18 0.82
N GLU A 73 0.39 -2.23 0.97
CA GLU A 73 -0.70 -2.32 1.94
C GLU A 73 -1.71 -3.42 1.57
N MET A 74 -1.99 -3.62 0.28
CA MET A 74 -2.78 -4.76 -0.19
C MET A 74 -2.10 -6.10 0.13
N ALA A 75 -0.77 -6.18 0.02
CA ALA A 75 -0.01 -7.37 0.41
C ALA A 75 -0.07 -7.62 1.92
N HIS A 76 -0.01 -6.58 2.76
CA HIS A 76 -0.24 -6.71 4.20
C HIS A 76 -1.61 -7.30 4.54
N ASN A 77 -2.66 -6.82 3.87
CA ASN A 77 -4.01 -7.38 4.02
C ASN A 77 -4.09 -8.83 3.54
N ALA A 78 -3.56 -9.13 2.34
CA ALA A 78 -3.59 -10.48 1.77
C ALA A 78 -2.84 -11.51 2.62
N LEU A 79 -1.82 -11.09 3.36
CA LEU A 79 -1.03 -11.93 4.26
C LEU A 79 -1.55 -11.93 5.71
N SER A 80 -2.66 -11.25 5.98
CA SER A 80 -3.31 -11.11 7.29
C SER A 80 -2.37 -10.57 8.37
N HIS A 81 -1.49 -9.63 8.02
CA HIS A 81 -0.48 -9.11 8.95
C HIS A 81 -1.11 -8.34 10.12
N ALA A 82 -2.14 -7.52 9.87
CA ALA A 82 -2.88 -6.83 10.93
C ALA A 82 -3.50 -7.81 11.95
N THR A 83 -4.04 -8.94 11.49
CA THR A 83 -4.56 -9.99 12.36
C THR A 83 -3.46 -10.66 13.19
N LYS A 84 -2.33 -11.02 12.55
CA LYS A 84 -1.17 -11.63 13.24
C LYS A 84 -0.61 -10.70 14.32
N GLN A 85 -0.59 -9.39 14.04
CA GLN A 85 -0.12 -8.35 14.95
C GLN A 85 -1.18 -7.92 15.97
N ARG A 86 -2.43 -8.41 15.86
CA ARG A 86 -3.58 -8.00 16.67
C ARG A 86 -3.82 -6.48 16.60
N THR A 87 -3.59 -5.87 15.45
CA THR A 87 -3.70 -4.42 15.22
C THR A 87 -4.90 -4.03 14.34
N SER A 88 -5.66 -4.98 13.79
CA SER A 88 -6.81 -4.69 12.91
C SER A 88 -7.80 -3.68 13.48
N ALA A 89 -8.24 -3.84 14.73
CA ALA A 89 -9.19 -2.90 15.35
C ALA A 89 -8.59 -1.51 15.58
N THR A 90 -7.33 -1.45 16.02
CA THR A 90 -6.61 -0.18 16.21
C THR A 90 -6.45 0.58 14.90
N ILE A 91 -5.99 -0.10 13.84
CA ILE A 91 -5.85 0.49 12.51
C ILE A 91 -7.22 0.89 11.95
N GLY A 92 -8.25 0.06 12.17
CA GLY A 92 -9.61 0.35 11.75
C GLY A 92 -10.14 1.66 12.34
N GLY A 93 -9.92 1.89 13.64
CA GLY A 93 -10.27 3.16 14.30
C GLY A 93 -9.48 4.37 13.77
N ILE A 94 -8.21 4.17 13.39
CA ILE A 94 -7.42 5.21 12.72
C ILE A 94 -8.04 5.55 11.36
N ILE A 95 -8.40 4.54 10.56
CA ILE A 95 -9.05 4.76 9.25
C ILE A 95 -10.38 5.49 9.43
N ASP A 96 -11.20 5.10 10.40
CA ASP A 96 -12.50 5.73 10.68
C ASP A 96 -12.37 7.20 11.13
N ASN A 97 -11.27 7.55 11.78
CA ASN A 97 -10.97 8.94 12.13
C ASN A 97 -10.49 9.72 10.90
N LEU A 98 -9.50 9.18 10.17
CA LEU A 98 -8.82 9.89 9.09
C LEU A 98 -9.67 10.08 7.84
N THR A 99 -10.70 9.27 7.62
CA THR A 99 -11.65 9.44 6.49
C THR A 99 -12.63 10.61 6.69
N ARG A 100 -12.66 11.22 7.88
CA ARG A 100 -13.53 12.37 8.17
C ARG A 100 -13.01 13.65 7.51
N ILE A 101 -13.93 14.56 7.17
CA ILE A 101 -13.59 15.90 6.65
C ILE A 101 -12.76 16.71 7.64
N ARG A 102 -12.97 16.52 8.95
CA ARG A 102 -12.19 17.12 10.03
C ARG A 102 -11.83 16.03 11.05
N PRO A 103 -10.71 15.32 10.86
CA PRO A 103 -10.30 14.28 11.80
C PRO A 103 -9.90 14.90 13.14
N ASP A 104 -10.10 14.14 14.22
CA ASP A 104 -9.60 14.51 15.53
C ASP A 104 -8.13 14.09 15.64
N MET A 105 -7.22 15.06 15.49
CA MET A 105 -5.78 14.85 15.56
C MET A 105 -5.27 14.72 17.01
N GLY A 106 -6.08 15.07 18.02
CA GLY A 106 -5.77 14.85 19.44
C GLY A 106 -5.98 13.39 19.86
N SER A 107 -6.92 12.69 19.21
CA SER A 107 -7.16 11.25 19.41
C SER A 107 -6.12 10.33 18.74
N MET A 108 -5.21 10.87 17.92
CA MET A 108 -4.08 10.09 17.36
C MET A 108 -3.11 9.56 18.41
N SER A 109 -3.31 9.90 19.69
CA SER A 109 -2.76 9.15 20.82
C SER A 109 -3.05 7.63 20.76
N GLY A 110 -4.11 7.20 20.06
CA GLY A 110 -4.37 5.78 19.73
C GLY A 110 -3.32 5.12 18.82
N MET A 111 -2.47 5.89 18.14
CA MET A 111 -1.32 5.37 17.39
C MET A 111 -0.20 4.86 18.31
N ALA A 112 -0.18 5.25 19.59
CA ALA A 112 0.81 4.78 20.57
C ALA A 112 0.78 3.25 20.76
N GLY A 113 -0.29 2.57 20.31
CA GLY A 113 -0.40 1.11 20.31
C GLY A 113 0.13 0.41 19.06
N LEU A 114 0.46 1.14 17.99
CA LEU A 114 1.00 0.53 16.78
C LEU A 114 2.48 0.20 16.96
N ARG A 115 2.77 -1.09 16.96
CA ARG A 115 4.13 -1.61 16.96
C ARG A 115 4.69 -1.57 15.54
N PRO A 116 5.97 -1.24 15.36
CA PRO A 116 6.63 -1.40 14.06
C PRO A 116 6.44 -2.81 13.52
N MET A 117 6.26 -2.92 12.21
CA MET A 117 6.12 -4.19 11.53
C MET A 117 7.40 -5.03 11.67
N PRO A 118 7.32 -6.30 12.12
CA PRO A 118 8.44 -7.21 12.13
C PRO A 118 9.04 -7.34 10.74
N GLN A 119 10.38 -7.29 10.67
CA GLN A 119 11.11 -7.26 9.40
C GLN A 119 10.73 -8.39 8.43
N ASP A 120 10.47 -9.60 8.94
CA ASP A 120 10.09 -10.75 8.12
C ASP A 120 8.70 -10.59 7.51
N LEU A 121 7.74 -10.08 8.28
CA LEU A 121 6.40 -9.79 7.77
C LEU A 121 6.46 -8.65 6.76
N ASP A 122 7.26 -7.63 7.02
CA ASP A 122 7.43 -6.51 6.10
C ASP A 122 8.05 -7.00 4.77
N ALA A 123 9.14 -7.76 4.83
CA ALA A 123 9.79 -8.34 3.66
C ALA A 123 8.88 -9.30 2.87
N MET A 124 8.02 -10.08 3.55
CA MET A 124 7.00 -10.91 2.89
C MET A 124 6.00 -10.05 2.10
N ALA A 125 5.55 -8.93 2.67
CA ALA A 125 4.68 -7.99 1.98
C ALA A 125 5.40 -7.28 0.83
N ASP A 126 6.68 -6.92 0.96
CA ASP A 126 7.48 -6.36 -0.14
C ASP A 126 7.54 -7.34 -1.31
N LYS A 127 7.91 -8.61 -1.03
CA LYS A 127 7.97 -9.66 -2.06
C LYS A 127 6.62 -9.80 -2.77
N LEU A 128 5.53 -9.98 -2.03
CA LEU A 128 4.20 -10.15 -2.64
C LEU A 128 3.77 -8.91 -3.45
N SER A 129 4.02 -7.71 -2.94
CA SER A 129 3.69 -6.46 -3.64
C SER A 129 4.42 -6.33 -4.97
N LEU A 130 5.69 -6.71 -5.06
CA LEU A 130 6.46 -6.70 -6.31
C LEU A 130 5.85 -7.64 -7.36
N TYR A 131 5.36 -8.81 -6.95
CA TYR A 131 4.64 -9.72 -7.85
C TYR A 131 3.30 -9.13 -8.31
N MET A 132 2.57 -8.44 -7.41
CA MET A 132 1.34 -7.74 -7.77
C MET A 132 1.59 -6.63 -8.79
N LEU A 133 2.60 -5.78 -8.55
CA LEU A 133 3.00 -4.69 -9.43
C LEU A 133 3.40 -5.20 -10.82
N ALA A 134 4.29 -6.18 -10.89
CA ALA A 134 4.75 -6.74 -12.15
C ALA A 134 3.61 -7.36 -12.97
N ARG A 135 2.65 -8.02 -12.30
CA ARG A 135 1.44 -8.56 -12.96
C ARG A 135 0.48 -7.47 -13.43
N ALA A 136 0.43 -6.35 -12.72
CA ALA A 136 -0.39 -5.20 -13.07
C ALA A 136 0.28 -4.29 -14.14
N GLY A 137 1.51 -4.62 -14.57
CA GLY A 137 2.23 -3.88 -15.60
C GLY A 137 2.99 -2.64 -15.09
N TYR A 138 3.09 -2.45 -13.77
CA TYR A 138 3.87 -1.37 -13.18
C TYR A 138 5.38 -1.66 -13.25
N ASN A 139 6.17 -0.60 -13.39
CA ASN A 139 7.62 -0.70 -13.33
C ASN A 139 8.06 -1.11 -11.92
N ILE A 140 8.90 -2.15 -11.77
CA ILE A 140 9.40 -2.59 -10.46
C ILE A 140 10.85 -2.18 -10.20
N ASP A 141 11.50 -1.52 -11.17
CA ASP A 141 12.93 -1.19 -11.10
C ASP A 141 13.21 -0.04 -10.13
N GLN A 142 12.22 0.83 -9.92
CA GLN A 142 12.34 2.02 -9.07
C GLN A 142 11.83 1.80 -7.64
N VAL A 143 11.36 0.60 -7.28
CA VAL A 143 10.81 0.32 -5.95
C VAL A 143 11.86 0.44 -4.85
N VAL A 144 13.09 -0.02 -5.09
CA VAL A 144 14.20 0.09 -4.13
C VAL A 144 14.63 1.56 -3.95
N PRO A 145 14.96 2.31 -5.02
CA PRO A 145 15.24 3.75 -4.90
C PRO A 145 14.12 4.54 -4.23
N PHE A 146 12.85 4.20 -4.52
CA PHE A 146 11.69 4.80 -3.88
C PHE A 146 11.73 4.61 -2.36
N TRP A 147 11.80 3.37 -1.86
CA TRP A 147 11.80 3.13 -0.42
C TRP A 147 13.04 3.66 0.29
N GLN A 148 14.19 3.67 -0.37
CA GLN A 148 15.40 4.33 0.15
C GLN A 148 15.19 5.84 0.30
N ARG A 149 14.60 6.50 -0.71
CA ARG A 149 14.26 7.92 -0.64
C ARG A 149 13.26 8.20 0.47
N MET A 150 12.20 7.41 0.59
CA MET A 150 11.22 7.57 1.67
C MET A 150 11.87 7.45 3.05
N ALA A 151 12.82 6.54 3.23
CA ALA A 151 13.56 6.39 4.48
C ALA A 151 14.51 7.57 4.78
N MET A 152 15.03 8.24 3.74
CA MET A 152 15.87 9.44 3.89
C MET A 152 15.06 10.71 4.17
N GLU A 153 13.99 10.94 3.41
CA GLU A 153 13.13 12.14 3.53
C GLU A 153 12.23 12.07 4.77
N TYR A 154 11.82 10.87 5.17
CA TYR A 154 10.96 10.60 6.32
C TYR A 154 11.60 9.52 7.20
N PRO A 155 12.65 9.85 7.97
CA PRO A 155 13.35 8.89 8.82
C PRO A 155 12.46 8.33 9.92
N SER A 156 12.86 7.20 10.51
CA SER A 156 12.10 6.53 11.59
C SER A 156 11.93 7.39 12.86
N SER A 157 12.69 8.48 13.00
CA SER A 157 12.50 9.48 14.06
C SER A 157 11.28 10.37 13.84
N VAL A 158 10.74 10.46 12.62
CA VAL A 158 9.45 11.11 12.34
C VAL A 158 8.36 10.22 12.91
N LEU A 159 7.90 10.57 14.11
CA LEU A 159 6.82 9.86 14.79
C LEU A 159 5.60 9.79 13.88
N ASN A 160 4.91 8.64 13.92
CA ASN A 160 3.72 8.39 13.11
C ASN A 160 3.94 8.45 11.58
N GLY A 161 5.20 8.45 11.13
CA GLY A 161 5.56 8.35 9.71
C GLY A 161 5.65 6.89 9.23
N TYR A 162 5.60 6.70 7.92
CA TYR A 162 5.68 5.39 7.27
C TYR A 162 6.91 4.59 7.72
N THR A 163 8.10 5.21 7.69
CA THR A 163 9.35 4.53 8.07
C THR A 163 9.41 4.16 9.55
N ALA A 164 8.71 4.87 10.44
CA ALA A 164 8.61 4.47 11.84
C ALA A 164 7.79 3.17 12.01
N LEU A 165 6.76 2.98 11.17
CA LEU A 165 5.94 1.76 11.15
C LEU A 165 6.60 0.61 10.37
N HIS A 166 7.48 0.92 9.41
CA HIS A 166 8.17 -0.03 8.53
C HIS A 166 9.71 0.17 8.52
N PRO A 167 10.39 0.04 9.69
CA PRO A 167 11.73 0.60 9.89
C PRO A 167 12.89 -0.20 9.28
N SER A 168 12.67 -1.47 8.92
CA SER A 168 13.75 -2.43 8.60
C SER A 168 14.25 -2.32 7.15
N ILE A 169 14.52 -1.10 6.68
CA ILE A 169 14.77 -0.81 5.26
C ILE A 169 15.90 -1.66 4.65
N ASN A 170 17.02 -1.85 5.34
CA ASN A 170 18.13 -2.65 4.81
C ASN A 170 17.75 -4.11 4.57
N TYR A 171 17.01 -4.71 5.52
CA TYR A 171 16.51 -6.07 5.41
C TYR A 171 15.50 -6.20 4.25
N ARG A 172 14.60 -5.24 4.16
CA ARG A 172 13.59 -5.16 3.10
C ARG A 172 14.21 -5.00 1.72
N VAL A 173 15.21 -4.13 1.57
CA VAL A 173 15.92 -3.92 0.30
C VAL A 173 16.54 -5.20 -0.21
N ALA A 174 17.24 -5.96 0.65
CA ALA A 174 17.80 -7.24 0.26
C ALA A 174 16.72 -8.24 -0.20
N ALA A 175 15.55 -8.26 0.47
CA ALA A 175 14.42 -9.09 0.07
C ALA A 175 13.80 -8.63 -1.27
N MET A 176 13.67 -7.32 -1.47
CA MET A 176 13.14 -6.71 -2.70
C MET A 176 14.03 -7.03 -3.90
N GLU A 177 15.35 -6.85 -3.78
CA GLU A 177 16.30 -7.17 -4.85
C GLU A 177 16.24 -8.64 -5.26
N LYS A 178 16.14 -9.55 -4.27
CA LYS A 178 15.94 -10.98 -4.53
C LYS A 178 14.63 -11.25 -5.27
N ALA A 179 13.54 -10.59 -4.89
CA ALA A 179 12.24 -10.74 -5.55
C ALA A 179 12.26 -10.18 -6.98
N ILE A 180 12.85 -9.01 -7.21
CA ILE A 180 13.01 -8.41 -8.55
C ILE A 180 13.79 -9.35 -9.46
N LYS A 181 14.90 -9.94 -8.98
CA LYS A 181 15.69 -10.91 -9.74
C LYS A 181 14.87 -12.13 -10.14
N ASP A 182 14.07 -12.68 -9.22
CA ASP A 182 13.21 -13.83 -9.51
C ASP A 182 12.10 -13.47 -10.52
N ILE A 183 11.42 -12.34 -10.34
CA ILE A 183 10.37 -11.85 -11.26
C ILE A 183 10.93 -11.69 -12.67
N ARG A 184 12.07 -11.01 -12.84
CA ARG A 184 12.73 -10.84 -14.15
C ARG A 184 13.10 -12.18 -14.78
N SER A 185 13.61 -13.12 -13.97
CA SER A 185 13.90 -14.47 -14.45
C SER A 185 12.65 -15.22 -14.92
N LYS A 186 11.50 -15.03 -14.26
CA LYS A 186 10.23 -15.62 -14.71
C LYS A 186 9.71 -14.94 -15.98
N GLN A 187 9.77 -13.61 -16.07
CA GLN A 187 9.39 -12.84 -17.26
C GLN A 187 10.21 -13.27 -18.50
N ALA A 188 11.53 -13.35 -18.37
CA ALA A 188 12.42 -13.79 -19.46
C ALA A 188 12.10 -15.20 -19.96
N ARG A 189 11.66 -16.09 -19.06
CA ARG A 189 11.27 -17.46 -19.37
C ARG A 189 9.78 -17.61 -19.69
N LYS A 190 9.02 -16.50 -19.80
CA LYS A 190 7.56 -16.47 -19.99
C LYS A 190 6.80 -17.37 -19.02
N ARG A 191 7.27 -17.45 -17.77
CA ARG A 191 6.63 -18.22 -16.69
C ARG A 191 5.61 -17.37 -15.93
N PRO A 192 4.58 -18.00 -15.33
CA PRO A 192 3.64 -17.29 -14.45
C PRO A 192 4.36 -16.52 -13.35
N LEU A 193 3.93 -15.27 -13.11
CA LEU A 193 4.45 -14.40 -12.06
C LEU A 193 3.74 -14.68 -10.74
N LEU A 194 4.04 -15.84 -10.15
CA LEU A 194 3.57 -16.24 -8.83
C LEU A 194 4.76 -16.32 -7.86
N PRO A 195 4.62 -15.79 -6.62
CA PRO A 195 5.68 -15.75 -5.61
C PRO A 195 6.07 -17.12 -5.04
#